data_AF-A0A8T2MC21-F1
#
_entry.id   AF-A0A8T2MC21-F1
#
_cell.length_a   1.000
_cell.length_b   1.000
_cell.length_c   1.000
_cell.angle_alpha   90.00
_cell.angle_beta   90.00
_cell.angle_gamma   90.00
#
_symmetry.space_group_name_H-M   'P 1'
#
loop_
_entity.id
_entity.type
_entity.pdbx_description
1 polymer ?
#
loop_
_entity_poly.entity_id
_entity_poly.type
_entity_poly.pdbx_seq_one_letter_code
_entity_poly.pdbx_strand_id
1 'polypeptide(L)'
;MAFRFFFNDAVSNPVDIHLFTDAAPSTGFGGFYDGRWFASQWPAEFFQLPSDLCDSSALRELYPIIVAALLWGHEWTRRVIFTHSDNLAVVNAINKEIQDLGSTLRPTSNPSSTLFGHHLPAAHAFYNLTLQSQDLILNAVSPNTLSTYWTGWQCFRRFHVFLSIPFPSFDLFSTADFLTFTSSRLYIRSPSLKVYLSAINFFHKLLHGSPHPFVSHPQITLLLKGIKRSEPPLTHKRLPLTSHILSCCLSTLRSGQYSPNISQTLEAMFLLAFFGFLRVSEFTTPSTTHHPSLHPCLSDITILDTDTLIFNIKRSKTNQFGIYTPVYIFRLHSSLSPYEPLQLYLQFRLSQGARPHDPLFISESGSPATSHWFHFHLKNVLSLSGFNPAHFSAHSFRIGAATTASHQGLPDHTVQILGRWSSHVYHSYIRTHARDLFTAHELLASVFP
;
A
#
# COMPACT_ATOMS: atom_id res chain seq x y z
N MET A 1 14.46 15.04 -26.26
CA MET A 1 13.04 14.66 -26.04
C MET A 1 13.04 13.52 -25.01
N ALA A 2 12.01 13.34 -24.17
CA ALA A 2 12.15 12.48 -22.97
C ALA A 2 10.97 11.53 -22.73
N PHE A 3 11.23 10.42 -22.03
CA PHE A 3 10.25 9.38 -21.68
C PHE A 3 10.33 8.94 -20.21
N ARG A 4 9.27 8.29 -19.70
CA ARG A 4 9.09 7.86 -18.30
C ARG A 4 8.90 6.35 -18.21
N PHE A 5 9.55 5.67 -17.27
CA PHE A 5 9.25 4.27 -16.89
C PHE A 5 8.14 4.19 -15.84
N PHE A 6 7.18 3.26 -16.00
CA PHE A 6 6.11 3.01 -15.03
C PHE A 6 6.40 1.76 -14.19
N PHE A 7 6.39 1.91 -12.86
CA PHE A 7 6.15 0.81 -11.92
C PHE A 7 4.95 1.06 -10.99
N ASN A 8 4.10 2.05 -11.29
CA ASN A 8 2.80 2.24 -10.63
C ASN A 8 1.91 3.29 -11.34
N ASP A 9 0.59 3.11 -11.27
CA ASP A 9 -0.43 4.02 -11.81
C ASP A 9 -0.72 5.19 -10.85
N ALA A 10 0.09 6.25 -10.91
CA ALA A 10 -0.28 7.55 -10.37
C ALA A 10 0.25 8.69 -11.23
N VAL A 11 -0.63 9.60 -11.62
CA VAL A 11 -0.26 10.86 -12.29
C VAL A 11 0.22 11.87 -11.25
N SER A 12 1.54 12.10 -11.15
CA SER A 12 2.23 13.42 -11.11
C SER A 12 3.68 13.32 -10.59
N ASN A 13 4.55 14.23 -11.06
CA ASN A 13 6.02 14.29 -10.89
C ASN A 13 6.44 14.65 -9.44
N PRO A 14 7.57 14.12 -8.94
CA PRO A 14 8.91 14.57 -9.33
C PRO A 14 9.78 13.44 -9.92
N VAL A 15 10.78 13.82 -10.73
CA VAL A 15 11.75 12.91 -11.34
C VAL A 15 12.79 12.52 -10.29
N ASP A 16 13.01 11.21 -10.08
CA ASP A 16 13.98 10.72 -9.10
C ASP A 16 15.40 10.56 -9.67
N ILE A 17 15.54 10.36 -11.00
CA ILE A 17 16.80 10.05 -11.68
C ILE A 17 16.84 10.73 -13.06
N HIS A 18 17.96 11.39 -13.39
CA HIS A 18 18.28 11.86 -14.75
C HIS A 18 19.42 11.02 -15.35
N LEU A 19 19.16 10.44 -16.52
CA LEU A 19 20.15 9.70 -17.32
C LEU A 19 20.39 10.45 -18.63
N PHE A 20 21.65 10.70 -18.94
CA PHE A 20 22.07 11.31 -20.20
C PHE A 20 22.86 10.29 -20.99
N THR A 21 22.55 10.11 -22.27
CA THR A 21 23.26 9.19 -23.17
C THR A 21 23.56 9.89 -24.47
N ASP A 22 24.70 9.58 -25.07
CA ASP A 22 25.13 10.14 -26.35
C ASP A 22 25.81 9.06 -27.19
N ALA A 23 25.71 9.20 -28.52
CA ALA A 23 26.22 8.25 -29.50
C ALA A 23 26.80 9.00 -30.70
N ALA A 24 28.08 8.77 -30.97
CA ALA A 24 28.78 9.25 -32.16
C ALA A 24 28.92 8.10 -33.17
N PRO A 25 28.18 8.09 -34.30
CA PRO A 25 28.16 6.97 -35.24
C PRO A 25 29.54 6.53 -35.76
N SER A 26 30.48 7.47 -35.90
CA SER A 26 31.83 7.20 -36.39
C SER A 26 32.81 6.73 -35.33
N THR A 27 32.49 6.85 -34.03
CA THR A 27 33.51 6.83 -32.97
C THR A 27 33.15 5.94 -31.78
N GLY A 28 31.97 6.09 -31.19
CA GLY A 28 31.61 5.38 -29.97
C GLY A 28 30.36 5.93 -29.29
N PHE A 29 30.13 5.53 -28.05
CA PHE A 29 28.93 5.89 -27.28
C PHE A 29 29.28 6.13 -25.80
N GLY A 30 28.39 6.78 -25.06
CA GLY A 30 28.58 7.02 -23.63
C GLY A 30 27.30 7.40 -22.89
N GLY A 31 27.41 7.46 -21.57
CA GLY A 31 26.30 7.84 -20.69
C GLY A 31 26.77 8.43 -19.37
N PHE A 32 25.92 9.27 -18.76
CA PHE A 32 26.15 9.96 -17.50
C PHE A 32 24.93 9.82 -16.58
N TYR A 33 25.19 9.43 -15.33
CA TYR A 33 24.18 9.26 -14.28
C TYR A 33 24.83 9.51 -12.91
N ASP A 34 24.22 10.40 -12.10
CA ASP A 34 24.58 10.61 -10.69
C ASP A 34 26.09 10.84 -10.45
N GLY A 35 26.70 11.73 -11.25
CA GLY A 35 28.13 12.06 -11.16
C GLY A 35 29.09 11.02 -11.76
N ARG A 36 28.57 9.89 -12.28
CA ARG A 36 29.34 8.82 -12.90
C ARG A 36 29.12 8.81 -14.41
N TRP A 37 30.16 8.49 -15.18
CA TRP A 37 30.07 8.38 -16.63
C TRP A 37 30.78 7.12 -17.16
N PHE A 38 30.35 6.67 -18.33
CA PHE A 38 31.08 5.69 -19.14
C PHE A 38 31.17 6.18 -20.59
N ALA A 39 32.23 5.78 -21.29
CA ALA A 39 32.34 5.91 -22.73
C ALA A 39 33.12 4.72 -23.29
N SER A 40 32.75 4.25 -24.48
CA SER A 40 33.42 3.15 -25.16
C SER A 40 33.32 3.28 -26.67
N GLN A 41 34.23 2.61 -27.39
CA GLN A 41 34.14 2.46 -28.84
C GLN A 41 33.05 1.44 -29.19
N TRP A 42 32.53 1.52 -30.42
CA TRP A 42 31.57 0.52 -30.91
C TRP A 42 32.22 -0.87 -30.95
N PRO A 43 31.52 -1.92 -30.46
CA PRO A 43 32.00 -3.30 -30.60
C PRO A 43 32.18 -3.67 -32.07
N ALA A 44 33.16 -4.52 -32.38
CA ALA A 44 33.45 -4.92 -33.76
C ALA A 44 32.25 -5.62 -34.43
N GLU A 45 31.46 -6.33 -33.64
CA GLU A 45 30.23 -7.02 -34.01
C GLU A 45 29.13 -6.05 -34.47
N PHE A 46 29.17 -4.80 -34.02
CA PHE A 46 28.20 -3.77 -34.40
C PHE A 46 28.36 -3.36 -35.88
N PHE A 47 29.58 -3.43 -36.41
CA PHE A 47 29.87 -3.16 -37.82
C PHE A 47 29.65 -4.38 -38.73
N GLN A 48 29.39 -5.55 -38.14
CA GLN A 48 29.05 -6.78 -38.86
C GLN A 48 27.53 -6.96 -39.04
N LEU A 49 26.73 -6.03 -38.51
CA LEU A 49 25.29 -5.99 -38.72
C LEU A 49 24.96 -5.69 -40.20
N PRO A 50 23.80 -6.17 -40.70
CA PRO A 50 23.29 -5.79 -42.02
C PRO A 50 23.29 -4.27 -42.19
N SER A 51 23.62 -3.77 -43.39
CA SER A 51 23.77 -2.33 -43.69
C SER A 51 22.62 -1.48 -43.17
N ASP A 52 21.40 -1.99 -43.32
CA ASP A 52 20.15 -1.30 -42.96
C ASP A 52 20.00 -1.08 -41.44
N LEU A 53 20.67 -1.91 -40.63
CA LEU A 53 20.71 -1.81 -39.16
C LEU A 53 21.96 -1.08 -38.67
N CYS A 54 23.10 -1.27 -39.34
CA CYS A 54 24.35 -0.58 -39.03
C CYS A 54 24.23 0.94 -39.21
N ASP A 55 23.45 1.40 -40.20
CA ASP A 55 23.21 2.82 -40.48
C ASP A 55 22.00 3.40 -39.74
N SER A 56 21.33 2.59 -38.90
CA SER A 56 20.21 3.04 -38.10
C SER A 56 20.67 3.94 -36.96
N SER A 57 20.41 5.24 -37.09
CA SER A 57 20.63 6.23 -36.02
C SER A 57 19.88 5.85 -34.74
N ALA A 58 18.71 5.21 -34.87
CA ALA A 58 17.93 4.77 -33.71
C ALA A 58 18.60 3.62 -32.95
N LEU A 59 19.19 2.65 -33.65
CA LEU A 59 19.90 1.55 -32.99
C LEU A 59 21.15 2.07 -32.24
N ARG A 60 21.86 3.03 -32.84
CA ARG A 60 23.05 3.65 -32.26
C ARG A 60 22.73 4.46 -31.01
N GLU A 61 21.58 5.13 -30.96
CA GLU A 61 21.18 5.86 -29.76
C GLU A 61 20.50 4.99 -28.69
N LEU A 62 19.91 3.86 -29.05
CA LEU A 62 19.34 2.91 -28.10
C LEU A 62 20.43 2.15 -27.32
N TYR A 63 21.54 1.83 -27.99
CA TYR A 63 22.64 1.04 -27.42
C TYR A 63 23.21 1.60 -26.09
N PRO A 64 23.61 2.88 -25.97
CA PRO A 64 24.12 3.44 -24.71
C PRO A 64 23.08 3.42 -23.58
N ILE A 65 21.79 3.51 -23.89
CA ILE A 65 20.71 3.42 -22.89
C ILE A 65 20.66 2.01 -22.29
N ILE A 66 20.81 0.97 -23.12
CA ILE A 66 20.87 -0.42 -22.67
C ILE A 66 22.12 -0.66 -21.82
N VAL A 67 23.28 -0.15 -22.24
CA VAL A 67 24.52 -0.27 -21.47
C VAL A 67 24.39 0.42 -20.11
N ALA A 68 23.81 1.62 -20.06
CA ALA A 68 23.52 2.31 -18.80
C ALA A 68 22.60 1.48 -17.89
N ALA A 69 21.57 0.83 -18.45
CA ALA A 69 20.67 -0.04 -17.70
C ALA A 69 21.34 -1.31 -17.16
N LEU A 70 22.28 -1.89 -17.90
CA LEU A 70 23.07 -3.03 -17.41
C LEU A 70 24.02 -2.63 -16.29
N LEU A 71 24.64 -1.44 -16.38
CA LEU A 71 25.60 -0.95 -15.39
C LEU A 71 24.91 -0.46 -14.11
N TRP A 72 23.82 0.31 -14.25
CA TRP A 72 23.21 1.05 -13.13
C TRP A 72 21.76 0.67 -12.84
N GLY A 73 21.14 -0.20 -13.64
CA GLY A 73 19.71 -0.52 -13.53
C GLY A 73 19.27 -1.12 -12.20
N HIS A 74 20.18 -1.78 -11.49
CA HIS A 74 19.91 -2.30 -10.14
C HIS A 74 19.65 -1.17 -9.12
N GLU A 75 20.25 0.00 -9.31
CA GLU A 75 20.09 1.18 -8.45
C GLU A 75 18.79 1.96 -8.73
N TRP A 76 18.13 1.68 -9.86
CA TRP A 76 16.95 2.41 -10.32
C TRP A 76 15.62 1.83 -9.80
N THR A 77 15.70 0.85 -8.90
CA THR A 77 14.53 0.14 -8.38
C THR A 77 13.57 1.09 -7.64
N ARG A 78 12.30 1.13 -8.08
CA ARG A 78 11.21 1.99 -7.54
C ARG A 78 11.42 3.50 -7.72
N ARG A 79 12.25 3.92 -8.68
CA ARG A 79 12.48 5.34 -9.01
C ARG A 79 12.03 5.63 -10.44
N VAL A 80 11.58 6.86 -10.69
CA VAL A 80 11.28 7.31 -12.06
C VAL A 80 12.55 7.84 -12.72
N ILE A 81 12.98 7.16 -13.79
CA ILE A 81 14.15 7.55 -14.60
C ILE A 81 13.67 8.43 -15.76
N PHE A 82 14.31 9.57 -15.92
CA PHE A 82 14.16 10.46 -17.05
C PHE A 82 15.41 10.38 -17.92
N THR A 83 15.28 9.77 -19.11
CA THR A 83 16.39 9.61 -20.04
C THR A 83 16.32 10.70 -21.11
N HIS A 84 17.43 11.39 -21.33
CA HIS A 84 17.58 12.40 -22.37
C HIS A 84 18.14 11.75 -23.64
N SER A 85 17.31 11.67 -24.69
CA SER A 85 17.72 11.24 -26.04
C SER A 85 17.21 12.26 -27.07
N ASP A 86 18.00 12.50 -28.11
CA ASP A 86 17.72 13.41 -29.21
C ASP A 86 17.07 12.72 -30.43
N ASN A 87 17.08 11.39 -30.51
CA ASN A 87 16.35 10.64 -31.55
C ASN A 87 14.94 10.24 -31.16
N LEU A 88 14.00 10.85 -31.87
CA LEU A 88 12.58 10.64 -31.71
C LEU A 88 12.15 9.18 -31.97
N ALA A 89 12.83 8.43 -32.84
CA ALA A 89 12.49 7.04 -33.11
C ALA A 89 12.82 6.13 -31.92
N VAL A 90 13.91 6.40 -31.20
CA VAL A 90 14.29 5.70 -29.95
C VAL A 90 13.31 6.03 -28.84
N VAL A 91 13.03 7.32 -28.67
CA VAL A 91 12.04 7.80 -27.70
C VAL A 91 10.67 7.15 -27.96
N ASN A 92 10.26 7.04 -29.22
CA ASN A 92 8.99 6.42 -29.59
C ASN A 92 9.01 4.90 -29.43
N ALA A 93 10.11 4.21 -29.79
CA ALA A 93 10.23 2.76 -29.63
C ALA A 93 10.21 2.35 -28.16
N ILE A 94 10.96 3.03 -27.32
CA ILE A 94 11.00 2.76 -25.88
C ILE A 94 9.69 3.20 -25.21
N ASN A 95 9.12 4.36 -25.56
CA ASN A 95 7.79 4.73 -25.07
C ASN A 95 6.71 3.75 -25.51
N LYS A 96 6.81 3.21 -26.73
CA LYS A 96 5.89 2.19 -27.24
C LYS A 96 6.08 0.89 -26.47
N GLU A 97 7.30 0.46 -26.17
CA GLU A 97 7.56 -0.76 -25.41
C GLU A 97 7.21 -0.61 -23.91
N ILE A 98 7.43 0.58 -23.33
CA ILE A 98 6.95 0.96 -21.99
C ILE A 98 5.43 1.08 -21.97
N GLN A 99 4.84 1.65 -23.03
CA GLN A 99 3.41 1.61 -23.25
C GLN A 99 2.96 0.17 -23.42
N ASP A 100 3.66 -0.73 -24.10
CA ASP A 100 3.33 -2.16 -24.26
C ASP A 100 3.57 -2.95 -22.95
N LEU A 101 4.45 -2.49 -22.06
CA LEU A 101 4.64 -2.98 -20.69
C LEU A 101 3.57 -2.45 -19.71
N GLY A 102 3.06 -1.23 -19.95
CA GLY A 102 1.88 -0.66 -19.27
C GLY A 102 0.54 -1.06 -19.90
N SER A 103 0.58 -1.48 -21.16
CA SER A 103 -0.53 -1.87 -22.04
C SER A 103 -0.40 -3.31 -22.51
N THR A 104 0.31 -4.14 -21.74
CA THR A 104 0.05 -5.59 -21.63
C THR A 104 -1.33 -5.87 -21.00
N LEU A 105 -2.18 -4.84 -20.99
CA LEU A 105 -3.63 -4.81 -20.95
C LEU A 105 -4.32 -4.69 -22.35
N ARG A 106 -3.67 -4.97 -23.51
CA ARG A 106 -4.23 -5.61 -24.74
C ARG A 106 -3.25 -5.65 -25.95
N PRO A 107 -3.47 -6.55 -26.93
CA PRO A 107 -2.40 -7.27 -27.64
C PRO A 107 -1.96 -6.70 -28.98
N THR A 108 -0.75 -7.07 -29.40
CA THR A 108 -0.38 -7.15 -30.82
C THR A 108 -0.46 -8.60 -31.32
N SER A 109 -1.19 -8.74 -32.43
CA SER A 109 -1.23 -9.87 -33.38
C SER A 109 -1.26 -11.30 -32.80
N ASN A 110 -2.24 -11.60 -31.95
CA ASN A 110 -2.90 -12.90 -31.94
C ASN A 110 -4.35 -12.69 -31.43
N PRO A 111 -5.38 -13.26 -32.06
CA PRO A 111 -6.78 -12.91 -31.81
C PRO A 111 -7.35 -13.57 -30.53
N SER A 112 -6.67 -13.43 -29.39
CA SER A 112 -7.12 -13.99 -28.09
C SER A 112 -6.32 -13.49 -26.88
N SER A 113 -6.49 -12.24 -26.45
CA SER A 113 -6.09 -11.79 -25.09
C SER A 113 -6.65 -10.40 -24.72
N THR A 114 -7.96 -10.34 -24.53
CA THR A 114 -8.62 -9.26 -23.80
C THR A 114 -8.86 -9.73 -22.36
N LEU A 115 -8.46 -8.97 -21.33
CA LEU A 115 -8.73 -9.32 -19.92
C LEU A 115 -10.22 -9.54 -19.61
N PHE A 116 -11.09 -8.93 -20.40
CA PHE A 116 -12.52 -9.17 -20.43
C PHE A 116 -12.82 -10.07 -21.62
N GLY A 117 -13.41 -11.23 -21.39
CA GLY A 117 -13.65 -12.25 -22.42
C GLY A 117 -14.74 -11.89 -23.42
N HIS A 118 -14.59 -10.83 -24.21
CA HIS A 118 -15.39 -10.60 -25.42
C HIS A 118 -14.55 -9.84 -26.47
N HIS A 119 -14.28 -10.50 -27.60
CA HIS A 119 -13.71 -9.89 -28.80
C HIS A 119 -14.78 -9.03 -29.50
N LEU A 120 -14.87 -7.75 -29.14
CA LEU A 120 -15.65 -6.77 -29.89
C LEU A 120 -14.70 -6.04 -30.87
N PRO A 121 -14.94 -6.08 -32.19
CA PRO A 121 -14.16 -5.34 -33.17
C PRO A 121 -14.14 -3.84 -32.84
N ALA A 122 -12.99 -3.18 -33.03
CA ALA A 122 -12.77 -1.76 -32.70
C ALA A 122 -13.73 -0.75 -33.40
N ALA A 123 -14.51 -1.21 -34.38
CA ALA A 123 -15.50 -0.44 -35.13
C ALA A 123 -16.95 -0.67 -34.65
N HIS A 124 -17.18 -0.85 -33.35
CA HIS A 124 -18.53 -0.99 -32.79
C HIS A 124 -19.02 0.32 -32.17
N ALA A 125 -20.28 0.68 -32.44
CA ALA A 125 -20.95 1.86 -31.88
C ALA A 125 -20.92 1.94 -30.33
N PHE A 126 -20.62 0.82 -29.66
CA PHE A 126 -20.59 0.68 -28.21
C PHE A 126 -19.17 0.57 -27.61
N TYR A 127 -18.10 0.83 -28.37
CA TYR A 127 -16.71 0.73 -27.88
C TYR A 127 -16.46 1.59 -26.63
N ASN A 128 -16.89 2.85 -26.64
CA ASN A 128 -16.74 3.76 -25.50
C ASN A 128 -17.51 3.29 -24.25
N LEU A 129 -18.74 2.77 -24.43
CA LEU A 129 -19.51 2.20 -23.32
C LEU A 129 -18.86 0.92 -22.78
N THR A 130 -18.24 0.13 -23.66
CA THR A 130 -17.51 -1.08 -23.27
C THR A 130 -16.27 -0.73 -22.45
N LEU A 131 -15.49 0.28 -22.83
CA LEU A 131 -14.36 0.77 -22.03
C LEU A 131 -14.84 1.30 -20.66
N GLN A 132 -15.88 2.13 -20.65
CA GLN A 132 -16.45 2.66 -19.41
C GLN A 132 -16.96 1.53 -18.49
N SER A 133 -17.56 0.48 -19.05
CA SER A 133 -18.00 -0.68 -18.26
C SER A 133 -16.83 -1.43 -17.62
N GLN A 134 -15.69 -1.54 -18.32
CA GLN A 134 -14.48 -2.18 -17.79
C GLN A 134 -13.88 -1.37 -16.64
N ASP A 135 -13.81 -0.05 -16.79
CA ASP A 135 -13.35 0.85 -15.72
C ASP A 135 -14.25 0.77 -14.48
N LEU A 136 -15.57 0.73 -14.68
CA LEU A 136 -16.54 0.56 -13.58
C LEU A 136 -16.39 -0.80 -12.89
N ILE A 137 -16.12 -1.87 -13.63
CA ILE A 137 -15.87 -3.20 -13.04
C ILE A 137 -14.58 -3.19 -12.21
N LEU A 138 -13.52 -2.54 -12.69
CA LEU A 138 -12.28 -2.42 -11.92
C LEU A 138 -12.45 -1.56 -10.66
N ASN A 139 -13.28 -0.53 -10.72
CA ASN A 139 -13.65 0.31 -9.58
C ASN A 139 -14.48 -0.43 -8.51
N ALA A 140 -15.02 -1.62 -8.80
CA ALA A 140 -15.67 -2.46 -7.79
C ALA A 140 -14.71 -2.95 -6.70
N VAL A 141 -13.40 -2.83 -6.92
CA VAL A 141 -12.35 -3.23 -5.98
C VAL A 141 -11.45 -2.03 -5.67
N SER A 142 -11.05 -1.86 -4.41
CA SER A 142 -10.16 -0.75 -4.04
C SER A 142 -8.78 -0.86 -4.71
N PRO A 143 -8.10 0.27 -5.02
CA PRO A 143 -6.80 0.27 -5.69
C PRO A 143 -5.74 -0.61 -5.00
N ASN A 144 -5.69 -0.59 -3.66
CA ASN A 144 -4.78 -1.44 -2.89
C ASN A 144 -5.08 -2.94 -3.05
N THR A 145 -6.35 -3.30 -3.15
CA THR A 145 -6.75 -4.70 -3.35
C THR A 145 -6.42 -5.13 -4.78
N LEU A 146 -6.68 -4.28 -5.77
CA LEU A 146 -6.30 -4.53 -7.17
C LEU A 146 -4.79 -4.70 -7.32
N SER A 147 -3.99 -3.84 -6.69
CA SER A 147 -2.52 -3.97 -6.64
C SER A 147 -2.07 -5.29 -6.01
N THR A 148 -2.72 -5.71 -4.92
CA THR A 148 -2.45 -7.01 -4.28
C THR A 148 -2.83 -8.18 -5.19
N TYR A 149 -3.97 -8.07 -5.89
CA TYR A 149 -4.40 -9.09 -6.86
C TYR A 149 -3.44 -9.17 -8.03
N TRP A 150 -3.03 -8.03 -8.58
CA TRP A 150 -2.02 -7.97 -9.64
C TRP A 150 -0.72 -8.63 -9.20
N THR A 151 -0.26 -8.41 -7.98
CA THR A 151 0.92 -9.10 -7.43
C THR A 151 0.75 -10.62 -7.43
N GLY A 152 -0.40 -11.13 -6.99
CA GLY A 152 -0.71 -12.57 -7.03
C GLY A 152 -0.75 -13.12 -8.45
N TRP A 153 -1.35 -12.37 -9.39
CA TRP A 153 -1.42 -12.72 -10.80
C TRP A 153 -0.05 -12.75 -11.48
N GLN A 154 0.80 -11.78 -11.18
CA GLN A 154 2.19 -11.75 -11.65
C GLN A 154 3.01 -12.91 -11.08
N CYS A 155 2.78 -13.28 -9.82
CA CYS A 155 3.38 -14.47 -9.23
C CYS A 155 2.92 -15.74 -9.96
N PHE A 156 1.63 -15.84 -10.30
CA PHE A 156 1.08 -16.93 -11.09
C PHE A 156 1.70 -17.00 -12.49
N ARG A 157 1.86 -15.87 -13.17
CA ARG A 157 2.55 -15.78 -14.47
C ARG A 157 4.01 -16.24 -14.39
N ARG A 158 4.75 -15.79 -13.38
CA ARG A 158 6.15 -16.19 -13.16
C ARG A 158 6.27 -17.69 -12.90
N PHE A 159 5.33 -18.28 -12.16
CA PHE A 159 5.25 -19.73 -11.97
C PHE A 159 5.06 -20.49 -13.29
N HIS A 160 4.16 -20.01 -14.16
CA HIS A 160 3.95 -20.63 -15.47
C HIS A 160 5.21 -20.58 -16.35
N VAL A 161 5.85 -19.41 -16.41
CA VAL A 161 7.11 -19.24 -17.13
C VAL A 161 8.21 -20.15 -16.57
N PHE A 162 8.31 -20.24 -15.24
CA PHE A 162 9.31 -21.09 -14.58
C PHE A 162 9.13 -22.58 -14.91
N LEU A 163 7.89 -23.07 -14.99
CA LEU A 163 7.58 -24.46 -15.36
C LEU A 163 7.43 -24.68 -16.87
N SER A 164 7.61 -23.64 -17.69
CA SER A 164 7.41 -23.70 -19.15
C SER A 164 6.03 -24.22 -19.56
N ILE A 165 4.99 -23.88 -18.79
CA ILE A 165 3.59 -24.24 -19.09
C ILE A 165 2.85 -23.05 -19.70
N PRO A 166 1.84 -23.26 -20.58
CA PRO A 166 1.08 -22.17 -21.20
C PRO A 166 0.35 -21.32 -20.15
N PHE A 167 0.52 -20.01 -20.22
CA PHE A 167 -0.16 -19.07 -19.34
C PHE A 167 -1.41 -18.45 -20.00
N PRO A 168 -2.55 -18.35 -19.31
CA PRO A 168 -2.84 -18.93 -17.99
C PRO A 168 -3.40 -20.36 -18.08
N SER A 169 -2.90 -21.28 -17.24
CA SER A 169 -3.53 -22.59 -17.04
C SER A 169 -4.34 -22.62 -15.74
N PHE A 170 -5.63 -22.94 -15.85
CA PHE A 170 -6.58 -22.92 -14.72
C PHE A 170 -7.02 -24.33 -14.28
N ASP A 171 -6.29 -25.37 -14.67
CA ASP A 171 -6.60 -26.73 -14.24
C ASP A 171 -6.25 -26.97 -12.75
N LEU A 172 -6.75 -28.08 -12.22
CA LEU A 172 -6.59 -28.44 -10.82
C LEU A 172 -5.11 -28.64 -10.43
N PHE A 173 -4.32 -29.28 -11.30
CA PHE A 173 -2.91 -29.54 -11.06
C PHE A 173 -2.10 -28.24 -11.08
N SER A 174 -2.28 -27.41 -12.10
CA SER A 174 -1.63 -26.08 -12.18
C SER A 174 -1.94 -25.21 -10.96
N THR A 175 -3.18 -25.25 -10.46
CA THR A 175 -3.57 -24.52 -9.25
C THR A 175 -2.89 -25.09 -8.00
N ALA A 176 -2.89 -26.42 -7.83
CA ALA A 176 -2.26 -27.08 -6.69
C ALA A 176 -0.73 -26.90 -6.69
N ASP A 177 -0.09 -27.01 -7.85
CA ASP A 177 1.33 -26.85 -8.05
C ASP A 177 1.76 -25.40 -7.82
N PHE A 178 0.96 -24.42 -8.27
CA PHE A 178 1.21 -23.02 -7.98
C PHE A 178 1.23 -22.75 -6.46
N LEU A 179 0.24 -23.24 -5.72
CA LEU A 179 0.15 -23.05 -4.27
C LEU A 179 1.33 -23.73 -3.56
N THR A 180 1.68 -24.95 -4.00
CA THR A 180 2.79 -25.72 -3.44
C THR A 180 4.12 -25.03 -3.72
N PHE A 181 4.39 -24.66 -4.99
CA PHE A 181 5.59 -23.94 -5.41
C PHE A 181 5.76 -22.62 -4.65
N THR A 182 4.70 -21.82 -4.58
CA THR A 182 4.74 -20.51 -3.93
C THR A 182 4.98 -20.66 -2.42
N SER A 183 4.44 -21.72 -1.79
CA SER A 183 4.71 -22.01 -0.39
C SER A 183 6.12 -22.53 -0.15
N SER A 184 6.59 -23.50 -0.94
CA SER A 184 7.84 -24.23 -0.67
C SER A 184 9.08 -23.54 -1.21
N ARG A 185 8.96 -22.79 -2.32
CA ARG A 185 10.09 -22.13 -2.99
C ARG A 185 10.17 -20.64 -2.66
N LEU A 186 9.01 -19.98 -2.55
CA LEU A 186 8.94 -18.54 -2.26
C LEU A 186 8.64 -18.25 -0.78
N TYR A 187 8.45 -19.29 0.04
CA TYR A 187 8.15 -19.18 1.47
C TYR A 187 6.94 -18.29 1.80
N ILE A 188 6.01 -18.17 0.85
CA ILE A 188 4.79 -17.38 1.04
C ILE A 188 3.82 -18.18 1.91
N ARG A 189 3.28 -17.50 2.92
CA ARG A 189 2.40 -18.11 3.92
C ARG A 189 0.96 -18.22 3.44
N SER A 190 0.24 -19.19 3.98
CA SER A 190 -1.15 -19.56 3.70
C SER A 190 -2.12 -18.37 3.64
N PRO A 191 -2.07 -17.35 4.53
CA PRO A 191 -2.94 -16.18 4.39
C PRO A 191 -2.72 -15.43 3.07
N SER A 192 -1.48 -15.23 2.65
CA SER A 192 -1.15 -14.56 1.38
C SER A 192 -1.48 -15.46 0.18
N LEU A 193 -1.26 -16.77 0.28
CA LEU A 193 -1.65 -17.72 -0.77
C LEU A 193 -3.16 -17.69 -1.04
N LYS A 194 -3.99 -17.57 0.00
CA LYS A 194 -5.44 -17.38 -0.17
C LYS A 194 -5.77 -16.09 -0.92
N VAL A 195 -5.01 -15.02 -0.68
CA VAL A 195 -5.18 -13.76 -1.43
C VAL A 195 -4.76 -13.93 -2.90
N TYR A 196 -3.67 -14.65 -3.17
CA TYR A 196 -3.25 -14.96 -4.54
C TYR A 196 -4.28 -15.84 -5.26
N LEU A 197 -4.87 -16.82 -4.58
CA LEU A 197 -5.96 -17.63 -5.12
C LEU A 197 -7.22 -16.77 -5.41
N SER A 198 -7.55 -15.82 -4.52
CA SER A 198 -8.61 -14.84 -4.79
C SER A 198 -8.30 -13.94 -5.98
N ALA A 199 -7.03 -13.59 -6.19
CA ALA A 199 -6.59 -12.84 -7.36
C ALA A 199 -6.78 -13.64 -8.66
N ILE A 200 -6.35 -14.91 -8.69
CA ILE A 200 -6.56 -15.82 -9.81
C ILE A 200 -8.06 -15.94 -10.10
N ASN A 201 -8.88 -16.11 -9.07
CA ASN A 201 -10.35 -16.14 -9.21
C ASN A 201 -10.90 -14.83 -9.79
N PHE A 202 -10.38 -13.68 -9.35
CA PHE A 202 -10.79 -12.37 -9.85
C PHE A 202 -10.48 -12.24 -11.35
N PHE A 203 -9.25 -12.51 -11.78
CA PHE A 203 -8.89 -12.45 -13.20
C PHE A 203 -9.61 -13.50 -14.05
N HIS A 204 -9.84 -14.70 -13.52
CA HIS A 204 -10.65 -15.71 -14.20
C HIS A 204 -12.09 -15.23 -14.45
N LYS A 205 -12.72 -14.54 -13.48
CA LYS A 205 -14.05 -13.95 -13.66
C LYS A 205 -14.07 -12.88 -14.75
N LEU A 206 -13.01 -12.07 -14.87
CA LEU A 206 -12.91 -11.09 -15.94
C LEU A 206 -12.76 -11.80 -17.31
N LEU A 207 -11.90 -12.81 -17.38
CA LEU A 207 -11.60 -13.53 -18.62
C LEU A 207 -12.74 -14.42 -19.13
N HIS A 208 -13.48 -15.07 -18.22
CA HIS A 208 -14.44 -16.13 -18.57
C HIS A 208 -15.86 -15.87 -18.09
N GLY A 209 -16.13 -14.74 -17.42
CA GLY A 209 -17.45 -14.42 -16.88
C GLY A 209 -17.92 -15.34 -15.75
N SER A 210 -17.07 -16.27 -15.28
CA SER A 210 -17.41 -17.30 -14.30
C SER A 210 -16.31 -17.45 -13.24
N PRO A 211 -16.63 -17.93 -12.01
CA PRO A 211 -15.64 -18.21 -10.99
C PRO A 211 -14.65 -19.28 -11.43
N HIS A 212 -13.40 -19.19 -10.97
CA HIS A 212 -12.40 -20.22 -11.23
C HIS A 212 -12.85 -21.55 -10.59
N PRO A 213 -12.95 -22.64 -11.37
CA PRO A 213 -13.66 -23.86 -10.97
C PRO A 213 -13.07 -24.52 -9.71
N PHE A 214 -11.76 -24.40 -9.49
CA PHE A 214 -11.09 -25.09 -8.39
C PHE A 214 -10.81 -24.26 -7.13
N VAL A 215 -11.27 -23.01 -7.05
CA VAL A 215 -11.00 -22.15 -5.88
C VAL A 215 -11.57 -22.73 -4.59
N SER A 216 -12.72 -23.38 -4.69
CA SER A 216 -13.42 -24.04 -3.58
C SER A 216 -13.28 -25.57 -3.61
N HIS A 217 -12.36 -26.10 -4.43
CA HIS A 217 -12.21 -27.54 -4.57
C HIS A 217 -11.70 -28.18 -3.26
N PRO A 218 -12.22 -29.35 -2.83
CA PRO A 218 -11.81 -29.99 -1.58
C PRO A 218 -10.30 -30.25 -1.48
N GLN A 219 -9.67 -30.66 -2.59
CA GLN A 219 -8.22 -30.91 -2.63
C GLN A 219 -7.40 -29.63 -2.39
N ILE A 220 -7.80 -28.50 -2.98
CA ILE A 220 -7.14 -27.20 -2.77
C ILE A 220 -7.33 -26.73 -1.32
N THR A 221 -8.51 -26.96 -0.76
CA THR A 221 -8.82 -26.64 0.64
C THR A 221 -7.95 -27.48 1.61
N LEU A 222 -7.82 -28.78 1.36
CA LEU A 222 -6.96 -29.68 2.14
C LEU A 222 -5.48 -29.31 1.99
N LEU A 223 -5.03 -28.97 0.78
CA LEU A 223 -3.67 -28.51 0.52
C LEU A 223 -3.34 -27.24 1.32
N LEU A 224 -4.18 -26.21 1.26
CA LEU A 224 -3.99 -24.97 2.03
C LEU A 224 -3.99 -25.21 3.54
N LYS A 225 -4.80 -26.18 4.01
CA LYS A 225 -4.81 -26.61 5.42
C LYS A 225 -3.52 -27.34 5.80
N GLY A 226 -2.99 -28.18 4.92
CA GLY A 226 -1.71 -28.86 5.06
C GLY A 226 -0.56 -27.86 5.14
N ILE A 227 -0.46 -26.96 4.15
CA ILE A 227 0.52 -25.86 4.12
C ILE A 227 0.48 -25.08 5.44
N LYS A 228 -0.71 -24.64 5.88
CA LYS A 228 -0.85 -23.88 7.13
C LYS A 228 -0.36 -24.65 8.37
N ARG A 229 -0.51 -25.98 8.41
CA ARG A 229 -0.05 -26.82 9.54
C ARG A 229 1.47 -27.02 9.53
N SER A 230 2.07 -27.05 8.35
CA SER A 230 3.53 -27.19 8.18
C SER A 230 4.28 -25.88 8.39
N GLU A 231 3.58 -24.74 8.42
CA GLU A 231 4.19 -23.46 8.67
C GLU A 231 4.70 -23.32 10.12
N PRO A 232 5.88 -22.71 10.33
CA PRO A 232 6.34 -22.39 11.68
C PRO A 232 5.39 -21.39 12.35
N PRO A 233 5.21 -21.44 13.68
CA PRO A 233 4.41 -20.45 14.40
C PRO A 233 4.84 -19.02 14.06
N LEU A 234 3.88 -18.10 14.02
CA LEU A 234 4.19 -16.67 13.84
C LEU A 234 4.98 -16.17 15.05
N THR A 235 6.23 -15.79 14.84
CA THR A 235 7.15 -15.30 15.88
C THR A 235 6.81 -13.90 16.39
N HIS A 236 6.14 -13.07 15.59
CA HIS A 236 5.87 -11.67 15.93
C HIS A 236 4.40 -11.30 15.76
N LYS A 237 3.60 -11.53 16.81
CA LYS A 237 2.25 -10.95 16.89
C LYS A 237 2.35 -9.47 17.27
N ARG A 238 1.73 -8.60 16.49
CA ARG A 238 1.59 -7.17 16.80
C ARG A 238 0.99 -6.96 18.19
N LEU A 239 1.65 -6.20 19.05
CA LEU A 239 1.23 -5.96 20.43
C LEU A 239 0.21 -4.81 20.52
N PRO A 240 -0.69 -4.82 21.53
CA PRO A 240 -1.54 -3.68 21.83
C PRO A 240 -0.71 -2.50 22.33
N LEU A 241 -0.97 -1.29 21.81
CA LEU A 241 -0.45 -0.06 22.39
C LEU A 241 -1.48 0.44 23.42
N THR A 242 -1.36 -0.02 24.66
CA THR A 242 -2.32 0.27 25.75
C THR A 242 -2.21 1.72 26.24
N SER A 243 -3.15 2.17 27.08
CA SER A 243 -3.09 3.51 27.72
C SER A 243 -1.77 3.76 28.47
N HIS A 244 -1.19 2.74 29.09
CA HIS A 244 0.11 2.83 29.75
C HIS A 244 1.23 3.14 28.75
N ILE A 245 1.33 2.37 27.66
CA ILE A 245 2.34 2.58 26.62
C ILE A 245 2.14 3.95 25.96
N LEU A 246 0.88 4.32 25.68
CA LEU A 246 0.53 5.64 25.17
C LEU A 246 1.04 6.74 26.11
N SER A 247 0.81 6.63 27.43
CA SER A 247 1.31 7.59 28.41
C SER A 247 2.82 7.74 28.36
N CYS A 248 3.58 6.63 28.27
CA CYS A 248 5.04 6.68 28.13
C CYS A 248 5.47 7.40 26.85
N CYS A 249 4.80 7.12 25.73
CA CYS A 249 5.03 7.81 24.46
C CYS A 249 4.76 9.32 24.57
N LEU A 250 3.65 9.72 25.19
CA LEU A 250 3.33 11.14 25.39
C LEU A 250 4.34 11.83 26.32
N SER A 251 4.76 11.17 27.41
CA SER A 251 5.84 11.68 28.26
C SER A 251 7.14 11.91 27.48
N THR A 252 7.47 11.02 26.54
CA THR A 252 8.64 11.16 25.66
C THR A 252 8.50 12.34 24.69
N LEU A 253 7.31 12.56 24.12
CA LEU A 253 7.05 13.71 23.24
C LEU A 253 7.12 15.04 24.01
N ARG A 254 6.63 15.05 25.26
CA ARG A 254 6.58 16.22 26.15
C ARG A 254 7.91 16.53 26.84
N SER A 255 8.86 15.59 26.87
CA SER A 255 10.17 15.81 27.53
C SER A 255 11.14 16.68 26.72
N GLY A 256 10.74 17.18 25.55
CA GLY A 256 11.56 18.08 24.73
C GLY A 256 12.66 17.40 23.89
N GLN A 257 12.65 16.07 23.76
CA GLN A 257 13.62 15.33 22.93
C GLN A 257 13.30 15.40 21.41
N TYR A 258 12.11 15.88 21.06
CA TYR A 258 11.64 16.06 19.69
C TYR A 258 11.42 17.54 19.39
N SER A 259 11.48 17.90 18.10
CA SER A 259 11.10 19.24 17.66
C SER A 259 9.67 19.57 18.14
N PRO A 260 9.40 20.76 18.70
CA PRO A 260 8.09 21.13 19.25
C PRO A 260 6.93 20.88 18.27
N ASN A 261 7.12 21.21 16.99
CA ASN A 261 6.10 21.04 15.95
C ASN A 261 5.81 19.56 15.68
N ILE A 262 6.85 18.72 15.67
CA ILE A 262 6.72 17.27 15.49
C ILE A 262 6.02 16.67 16.71
N SER A 263 6.45 17.05 17.93
CA SER A 263 5.83 16.58 19.18
C SER A 263 4.35 16.90 19.23
N GLN A 264 3.97 18.15 18.95
CA GLN A 264 2.57 18.58 18.97
C GLN A 264 1.73 17.81 17.95
N THR A 265 2.24 17.64 16.73
CA THR A 265 1.57 16.88 15.66
C THR A 265 1.39 15.43 16.07
N LEU A 266 2.46 14.76 16.52
CA LEU A 266 2.41 13.34 16.89
C LEU A 266 1.54 13.10 18.13
N GLU A 267 1.57 13.99 19.11
CA GLU A 267 0.73 13.90 20.31
C GLU A 267 -0.75 13.94 19.93
N ALA A 268 -1.16 14.91 19.11
CA ALA A 268 -2.52 15.00 18.57
C ALA A 268 -2.89 13.74 17.76
N MET A 269 -2.00 13.25 16.89
CA MET A 269 -2.23 12.03 16.10
C MET A 269 -2.35 10.77 16.96
N PHE A 270 -1.51 10.60 17.99
CA PHE A 270 -1.51 9.42 18.86
C PHE A 270 -2.78 9.34 19.69
N LEU A 271 -3.19 10.48 20.27
CA LEU A 271 -4.42 10.60 21.04
C LEU A 271 -5.66 10.38 20.17
N LEU A 272 -5.71 11.01 18.99
CA LEU A 272 -6.81 10.82 18.05
C LEU A 272 -6.88 9.36 17.56
N ALA A 273 -5.74 8.74 17.26
CA ALA A 273 -5.69 7.34 16.83
C ALA A 273 -6.16 6.38 17.93
N PHE A 274 -5.76 6.62 19.19
CA PHE A 274 -6.15 5.78 20.34
C PHE A 274 -7.63 5.96 20.67
N PHE A 275 -8.07 7.17 21.03
CA PHE A 275 -9.44 7.43 21.49
C PHE A 275 -10.47 7.34 20.36
N GLY A 276 -10.07 7.60 19.11
CA GLY A 276 -10.91 7.38 17.94
C GLY A 276 -10.93 5.94 17.44
N PHE A 277 -10.13 5.03 18.02
CA PHE A 277 -9.97 3.65 17.54
C PHE A 277 -9.61 3.60 16.04
N LEU A 278 -8.82 4.56 15.56
CA LEU A 278 -8.68 4.80 14.13
C LEU A 278 -7.74 3.80 13.45
N ARG A 279 -7.99 3.55 12.16
CA ARG A 279 -6.98 2.96 11.27
C ARG A 279 -6.07 4.06 10.74
N VAL A 280 -4.83 3.72 10.39
CA VAL A 280 -3.84 4.70 9.91
C VAL A 280 -4.33 5.53 8.73
N SER A 281 -5.05 4.90 7.80
CA SER A 281 -5.58 5.58 6.61
C SER A 281 -6.76 6.50 6.91
N GLU A 282 -7.32 6.46 8.12
CA GLU A 282 -8.44 7.32 8.53
C GLU A 282 -7.95 8.70 9.02
N PHE A 283 -6.65 8.85 9.35
CA PHE A 283 -6.07 10.12 9.83
C PHE A 283 -4.73 10.51 9.19
N THR A 284 -4.25 9.75 8.19
CA THR A 284 -3.01 10.07 7.43
C THR A 284 -3.28 10.02 5.93
N THR A 285 -2.32 10.52 5.13
CA THR A 285 -2.37 10.44 3.66
C THR A 285 -1.49 9.30 3.12
N PRO A 286 -1.79 8.74 1.93
CA PRO A 286 -0.94 7.72 1.31
C PRO A 286 0.38 8.28 0.75
N SER A 287 0.37 9.54 0.31
CA SER A 287 1.52 10.26 -0.23
C SER A 287 1.47 11.74 0.21
N THR A 288 2.48 12.50 -0.18
CA THR A 288 2.54 13.97 0.02
C THR A 288 1.56 14.72 -0.87
N THR A 289 0.92 14.06 -1.84
CA THR A 289 -0.18 14.64 -2.63
C THR A 289 -1.47 14.63 -1.82
N HIS A 290 -2.10 15.79 -1.65
CA HIS A 290 -3.33 15.94 -0.89
C HIS A 290 -4.56 16.07 -1.77
N HIS A 291 -5.59 15.26 -1.51
CA HIS A 291 -6.88 15.32 -2.18
C HIS A 291 -7.97 15.56 -1.12
N PRO A 292 -8.52 16.79 -0.98
CA PRO A 292 -9.44 17.13 0.10
C PRO A 292 -10.72 16.29 0.15
N SER A 293 -11.16 15.71 -0.96
CA SER A 293 -12.34 14.82 -1.00
C SER A 293 -12.07 13.41 -0.46
N LEU A 294 -10.81 12.99 -0.43
CA LEU A 294 -10.40 11.64 -0.06
C LEU A 294 -9.65 11.60 1.27
N HIS A 295 -8.93 12.67 1.60
CA HIS A 295 -8.00 12.71 2.72
C HIS A 295 -8.51 13.59 3.87
N PRO A 296 -8.09 13.31 5.12
CA PRO A 296 -8.45 14.11 6.28
C PRO A 296 -8.01 15.58 6.12
N CYS A 297 -8.93 16.49 6.39
CA CYS A 297 -8.77 17.94 6.30
C CYS A 297 -9.05 18.60 7.66
N LEU A 298 -8.63 19.86 7.81
CA LEU A 298 -8.98 20.66 8.99
C LEU A 298 -10.51 20.79 9.16
N SER A 299 -11.26 20.93 8.06
CA SER A 299 -12.72 21.02 8.05
C SER A 299 -13.43 19.77 8.55
N ASP A 300 -12.73 18.64 8.66
CA ASP A 300 -13.31 17.40 9.17
C ASP A 300 -13.34 17.36 10.70
N ILE A 301 -12.67 18.30 11.37
CA ILE A 301 -12.83 18.51 12.81
C ILE A 301 -13.79 19.67 13.05
N THR A 302 -14.83 19.41 13.83
CA THR A 302 -15.79 20.43 14.30
C THR A 302 -15.74 20.49 15.82
N ILE A 303 -15.42 21.67 16.36
CA ILE A 303 -15.54 21.93 17.81
C ILE A 303 -17.00 22.28 18.06
N LEU A 304 -17.70 21.47 18.86
CA LEU A 304 -19.12 21.69 19.17
C LEU A 304 -19.30 22.65 20.34
N ASP A 305 -18.52 22.45 21.39
CA ASP A 305 -18.59 23.19 22.64
C ASP A 305 -17.21 23.20 23.34
N THR A 306 -17.15 23.58 24.61
CA THR A 306 -15.90 23.67 25.38
C THR A 306 -15.24 22.33 25.64
N ASP A 307 -15.98 21.22 25.50
CA ASP A 307 -15.58 19.90 25.97
C ASP A 307 -15.72 18.80 24.91
N THR A 308 -16.25 19.11 23.73
CA THR A 308 -16.55 18.15 22.68
C THR A 308 -16.07 18.61 21.32
N LEU A 309 -15.30 17.76 20.65
CA LEU A 309 -14.99 17.89 19.22
C LEU A 309 -15.41 16.63 18.47
N ILE A 310 -15.82 16.79 17.22
CA ILE A 310 -16.16 15.70 16.30
C ILE A 310 -15.09 15.63 15.23
N PHE A 311 -14.52 14.45 15.02
CA PHE A 311 -13.72 14.13 13.84
C PHE A 311 -14.55 13.28 12.85
N ASN A 312 -14.77 13.80 11.66
CA ASN A 312 -15.55 13.14 10.62
C ASN A 312 -14.67 12.32 9.68
N ILE A 313 -14.80 10.99 9.73
CA ILE A 313 -14.04 10.10 8.84
C ILE A 313 -14.66 10.13 7.43
N LYS A 314 -13.92 10.59 6.43
CA LYS A 314 -14.37 10.61 5.01
C LYS A 314 -14.51 9.23 4.41
N ARG A 315 -13.48 8.39 4.58
CA ARG A 315 -13.43 7.04 4.02
C ARG A 315 -12.78 6.08 4.98
N SER A 316 -13.24 4.83 4.94
CA SER A 316 -12.56 3.72 5.59
C SER A 316 -12.62 2.49 4.70
N LYS A 317 -11.87 1.45 5.05
CA LYS A 317 -11.90 0.16 4.33
C LYS A 317 -13.32 -0.39 4.14
N THR A 318 -14.20 -0.16 5.12
CA THR A 318 -15.58 -0.66 5.15
C THR A 318 -16.61 0.39 4.74
N ASN A 319 -16.18 1.63 4.50
CA ASN A 319 -17.01 2.73 4.05
C ASN A 319 -16.41 3.31 2.76
N GLN A 320 -16.51 2.54 1.68
CA GLN A 320 -15.99 2.91 0.36
C GLN A 320 -16.91 3.91 -0.36
N PHE A 321 -18.16 3.99 0.07
CA PHE A 321 -19.17 4.94 -0.43
C PHE A 321 -19.05 6.34 0.19
N GLY A 322 -18.20 6.52 1.21
CA GLY A 322 -17.85 7.84 1.74
C GLY A 322 -18.89 8.46 2.67
N ILE A 323 -19.72 7.65 3.34
CA ILE A 323 -20.70 8.16 4.32
C ILE A 323 -19.97 8.67 5.55
N TYR A 324 -19.99 9.98 5.82
CA TYR A 324 -19.28 10.54 6.97
C TYR A 324 -19.63 9.78 8.26
N THR A 325 -18.60 9.32 8.96
CA THR A 325 -18.76 8.61 10.23
C THR A 325 -18.16 9.48 11.34
N PRO A 326 -19.00 10.05 12.23
CA PRO A 326 -18.50 10.93 13.29
C PRO A 326 -17.77 10.12 14.36
N VAL A 327 -16.66 10.67 14.84
CA VAL A 327 -15.93 10.20 16.02
C VAL A 327 -15.95 11.33 17.03
N TYR A 328 -16.62 11.10 18.15
CA TYR A 328 -16.69 12.06 19.25
C TYR A 328 -15.43 11.95 20.10
N ILE A 329 -14.83 13.09 20.38
CA ILE A 329 -13.64 13.23 21.21
C ILE A 329 -13.98 14.24 22.31
N PHE A 330 -13.87 13.78 23.55
CA PHE A 330 -14.26 14.54 24.73
C PHE A 330 -13.05 15.05 25.48
N ARG A 331 -13.22 16.17 26.17
CA ARG A 331 -12.31 16.65 27.21
C ARG A 331 -12.41 15.72 28.42
N LEU A 332 -11.26 15.25 28.90
CA LEU A 332 -11.17 14.31 30.01
C LEU A 332 -10.33 14.91 31.14
N HIS A 333 -10.64 14.56 32.39
CA HIS A 333 -9.81 14.92 33.55
C HIS A 333 -8.61 13.96 33.69
N SER A 334 -7.74 13.92 32.67
CA SER A 334 -6.60 13.02 32.59
C SER A 334 -5.46 13.60 31.75
N SER A 335 -4.22 13.19 32.02
CA SER A 335 -3.06 13.52 31.20
C SER A 335 -3.11 12.93 29.78
N LEU A 336 -4.01 11.96 29.56
CA LEU A 336 -4.34 11.36 28.27
C LEU A 336 -5.55 12.03 27.60
N SER A 337 -6.04 13.19 28.08
CA SER A 337 -7.14 13.89 27.43
C SER A 337 -6.78 14.20 25.97
N PRO A 338 -7.56 13.72 24.98
CA PRO A 338 -7.31 13.99 23.57
C PRO A 338 -7.69 15.41 23.14
N TYR A 339 -8.58 16.07 23.89
CA TYR A 339 -9.20 17.32 23.49
C TYR A 339 -8.19 18.47 23.39
N GLU A 340 -7.45 18.76 24.47
CA GLU A 340 -6.54 19.90 24.52
C GLU A 340 -5.42 19.81 23.48
N PRO A 341 -4.72 18.67 23.30
CA PRO A 341 -3.67 18.60 22.29
C PRO A 341 -4.19 18.74 20.86
N LEU A 342 -5.37 18.19 20.56
CA LEU A 342 -6.03 18.40 19.26
C LEU A 342 -6.42 19.87 19.06
N GLN A 343 -7.02 20.50 20.06
CA GLN A 343 -7.42 21.90 19.99
C GLN A 343 -6.20 22.82 19.79
N LEU A 344 -5.11 22.62 20.55
CA LEU A 344 -3.88 23.38 20.43
C LEU A 344 -3.22 23.20 19.07
N TYR A 345 -3.21 21.96 18.54
CA TYR A 345 -2.70 21.68 17.21
C TYR A 345 -3.51 22.40 16.12
N LEU A 346 -4.83 22.40 16.21
CA LEU A 346 -5.70 23.13 15.28
C LEU A 346 -5.45 24.64 15.33
N GLN A 347 -5.33 25.22 16.53
CA GLN A 347 -5.00 26.64 16.72
C GLN A 347 -3.64 26.98 16.09
N PHE A 348 -2.63 26.14 16.32
CA PHE A 348 -1.31 26.29 15.68
C PHE A 348 -1.44 26.31 14.15
N ARG A 349 -2.18 25.38 13.56
CA ARG A 349 -2.41 25.33 12.11
C ARG A 349 -3.11 26.57 11.57
N LEU A 350 -4.12 27.08 12.28
CA LEU A 350 -4.82 28.31 11.91
C LEU A 350 -3.91 29.53 12.02
N SER A 351 -3.04 29.60 13.04
CA SER A 351 -2.05 30.69 13.15
C SER A 351 -1.02 30.71 12.02
N GLN A 352 -0.79 29.56 11.37
CA GLN A 352 0.06 29.44 10.19
C GLN A 352 -0.71 29.73 8.87
N GLY A 353 -1.96 30.21 8.96
CA GLY A 353 -2.77 30.56 7.79
C GLY A 353 -3.38 29.37 7.05
N ALA A 354 -3.48 28.20 7.68
CA ALA A 354 -4.06 27.02 7.07
C ALA A 354 -5.56 27.21 6.76
N ARG A 355 -6.00 26.66 5.63
CA ARG A 355 -7.37 26.72 5.13
C ARG A 355 -8.16 25.46 5.50
N PRO A 356 -9.51 25.50 5.50
CA PRO A 356 -10.32 24.35 5.91
C PRO A 356 -10.05 23.05 5.13
N HIS A 357 -9.70 23.16 3.84
CA HIS A 357 -9.45 22.01 2.97
C HIS A 357 -7.99 21.53 2.98
N ASP A 358 -7.11 22.19 3.73
CA ASP A 358 -5.72 21.78 3.88
C ASP A 358 -5.63 20.47 4.68
N PRO A 359 -4.54 19.70 4.52
CA PRO A 359 -4.35 18.44 5.24
C PRO A 359 -4.56 18.60 6.73
N LEU A 360 -5.25 17.66 7.37
CA LEU A 360 -5.47 17.70 8.81
C LEU A 360 -4.14 17.68 9.57
N PHE A 361 -3.22 16.76 9.24
CA PHE A 361 -1.89 16.70 9.83
C PHE A 361 -0.80 16.99 8.81
N ILE A 362 0.27 17.65 9.23
CA ILE A 362 1.44 17.99 8.42
C ILE A 362 2.73 17.51 9.10
N SER A 363 3.73 17.16 8.28
CA SER A 363 5.10 16.88 8.71
C SER A 363 5.87 18.17 9.01
N GLU A 364 7.11 18.03 9.50
CA GLU A 364 8.04 19.12 9.74
C GLU A 364 8.35 19.97 8.50
N SER A 365 8.19 19.40 7.29
CA SER A 365 8.37 20.11 6.02
C SER A 365 7.12 20.87 5.56
N GLY A 366 6.02 20.82 6.34
CA GLY A 366 4.72 21.37 5.95
C GLY A 366 3.94 20.49 4.97
N SER A 367 4.54 19.41 4.46
CA SER A 367 3.86 18.43 3.60
C SER A 367 2.86 17.59 4.41
N PRO A 368 1.79 17.03 3.79
CA PRO A 368 0.83 16.17 4.49
C PRO A 368 1.52 15.03 5.27
N ALA A 369 1.06 14.76 6.48
CA ALA A 369 1.59 13.67 7.30
C ALA A 369 1.15 12.31 6.71
N THR A 370 2.10 11.65 6.05
CA THR A 370 1.83 10.37 5.39
C THR A 370 1.80 9.20 6.38
N SER A 371 1.20 8.08 5.98
CA SER A 371 1.31 6.82 6.73
C SER A 371 2.76 6.41 6.97
N HIS A 372 3.66 6.63 6.00
CA HIS A 372 5.08 6.32 6.14
C HIS A 372 5.75 7.20 7.20
N TRP A 373 5.51 8.52 7.14
CA TRP A 373 6.01 9.50 8.10
C TRP A 373 5.55 9.16 9.52
N PHE A 374 4.24 8.89 9.70
CA PHE A 374 3.69 8.50 10.99
C PHE A 374 4.34 7.23 11.54
N HIS A 375 4.53 6.21 10.69
CA HIS A 375 5.16 4.96 11.10
C HIS A 375 6.62 5.16 11.50
N PHE A 376 7.38 5.96 10.77
CA PHE A 376 8.77 6.28 11.10
C PHE A 376 8.86 6.91 12.51
N HIS A 377 8.08 7.97 12.75
CA HIS A 377 8.08 8.64 14.05
C HIS A 377 7.54 7.77 15.18
N LEU A 378 6.49 6.97 14.93
CA LEU A 378 5.98 6.02 15.92
C LEU A 378 7.08 5.06 16.39
N LYS A 379 7.90 4.55 15.48
CA LYS A 379 8.98 3.61 15.83
C LYS A 379 10.05 4.30 16.67
N ASN A 380 10.42 5.52 16.32
CA ASN A 380 11.41 6.30 17.06
C ASN A 380 10.91 6.64 18.47
N VAL A 381 9.66 7.10 18.59
CA VAL A 381 9.06 7.42 19.90
C VAL A 381 8.99 6.17 20.77
N LEU A 382 8.53 5.04 20.24
CA LEU A 382 8.50 3.77 20.99
C LEU A 382 9.88 3.35 21.49
N SER A 383 10.91 3.48 20.65
CA SER A 383 12.29 3.16 21.03
C SER A 383 12.77 4.02 22.19
N LEU A 384 12.51 5.33 22.13
CA LEU A 384 12.88 6.27 23.19
C LEU A 384 12.05 6.09 24.46
N SER A 385 10.81 5.62 24.34
CA SER A 385 9.96 5.22 25.46
C SER A 385 10.33 3.86 26.06
N GLY A 386 11.38 3.18 25.56
CA GLY A 386 11.87 1.90 26.10
C GLY A 386 11.15 0.66 25.59
N PHE A 387 10.37 0.75 24.51
CA PHE A 387 9.66 -0.38 23.91
C PHE A 387 10.32 -0.84 22.61
N ASN A 388 10.35 -2.16 22.36
CA ASN A 388 10.83 -2.69 21.10
C ASN A 388 9.88 -2.30 19.94
N PRO A 389 10.30 -1.45 19.00
CA PRO A 389 9.42 -0.94 17.97
C PRO A 389 8.90 -2.03 17.03
N ALA A 390 9.64 -3.14 16.83
CA ALA A 390 9.31 -4.21 15.88
C ALA A 390 7.91 -4.81 16.11
N HIS A 391 7.40 -4.76 17.33
CA HIS A 391 6.10 -5.33 17.69
C HIS A 391 4.91 -4.41 17.47
N PHE A 392 5.13 -3.15 17.10
CA PHE A 392 4.09 -2.14 16.99
C PHE A 392 3.92 -1.63 15.55
N SER A 393 2.78 -1.04 15.29
CA SER A 393 2.43 -0.30 14.07
C SER A 393 1.24 0.60 14.39
N ALA A 394 0.81 1.44 13.46
CA ALA A 394 -0.38 2.27 13.65
C ALA A 394 -1.64 1.47 14.07
N HIS A 395 -1.81 0.23 13.58
CA HIS A 395 -2.93 -0.63 14.00
C HIS A 395 -2.89 -1.03 15.48
N SER A 396 -1.73 -0.89 16.13
CA SER A 396 -1.54 -1.21 17.55
C SER A 396 -2.31 -0.26 18.47
N PHE A 397 -2.53 0.99 18.05
CA PHE A 397 -3.40 1.94 18.75
C PHE A 397 -4.82 1.39 18.86
N ARG A 398 -5.39 0.94 17.72
CA ARG A 398 -6.73 0.38 17.67
C ARG A 398 -6.88 -0.91 18.46
N ILE A 399 -5.87 -1.80 18.44
CA ILE A 399 -5.85 -3.00 19.30
C ILE A 399 -5.79 -2.59 20.77
N GLY A 400 -4.91 -1.65 21.11
CA GLY A 400 -4.67 -1.23 22.47
C GLY A 400 -5.82 -0.46 23.10
N ALA A 401 -6.52 0.37 22.33
CA ALA A 401 -7.76 1.03 22.75
C ALA A 401 -8.84 0.01 23.11
N ALA A 402 -9.04 -1.02 22.27
CA ALA A 402 -9.99 -2.11 22.52
C ALA A 402 -9.61 -2.92 23.77
N THR A 403 -8.33 -3.27 23.89
CA THR A 403 -7.80 -4.03 25.03
C THR A 403 -7.97 -3.24 26.32
N THR A 404 -7.63 -1.94 26.30
CA THR A 404 -7.76 -1.05 27.45
C THR A 404 -9.22 -0.91 27.86
N ALA A 405 -10.13 -0.66 26.91
CA ALA A 405 -11.56 -0.54 27.20
C ALA A 405 -12.13 -1.82 27.83
N SER A 406 -11.82 -2.99 27.28
CA SER A 406 -12.26 -4.28 27.81
C SER A 406 -11.70 -4.55 29.22
N HIS A 407 -10.40 -4.26 29.46
CA HIS A 407 -9.81 -4.40 30.80
C HIS A 407 -10.41 -3.45 31.83
N GLN A 408 -10.94 -2.31 31.40
CA GLN A 408 -11.67 -1.37 32.27
C GLN A 408 -13.15 -1.76 32.47
N GLY A 409 -13.55 -2.95 31.98
CA GLY A 409 -14.91 -3.47 32.17
C GLY A 409 -15.95 -2.81 31.29
N LEU A 410 -15.57 -2.11 30.20
CA LEU A 410 -16.56 -1.56 29.28
C LEU A 410 -17.34 -2.70 28.63
N PRO A 411 -18.67 -2.59 28.52
CA PRO A 411 -19.47 -3.58 27.82
C PRO A 411 -19.00 -3.78 26.37
N ASP A 412 -19.04 -5.02 25.92
CA ASP A 412 -18.65 -5.45 24.58
C ASP A 412 -19.31 -4.63 23.46
N HIS A 413 -20.61 -4.34 23.59
CA HIS A 413 -21.34 -3.53 22.62
C HIS A 413 -20.82 -2.08 22.56
N THR A 414 -20.38 -1.51 23.68
CA THR A 414 -19.79 -0.17 23.73
C THR A 414 -18.44 -0.16 23.02
N VAL A 415 -17.58 -1.16 23.28
CA VAL A 415 -16.31 -1.35 22.57
C VAL A 415 -16.54 -1.53 21.07
N GLN A 416 -17.58 -2.27 20.70
CA GLN A 416 -18.00 -2.47 19.31
C GLN A 416 -18.37 -1.16 18.61
N ILE A 417 -19.15 -0.30 19.27
CA ILE A 417 -19.54 1.03 18.78
C ILE A 417 -18.32 1.93 18.63
N LEU A 418 -17.49 2.04 19.68
CA LEU A 418 -16.28 2.89 19.68
C LEU A 418 -15.31 2.50 18.56
N GLY A 419 -15.10 1.20 18.39
CA GLY A 419 -14.27 0.68 17.31
C GLY A 419 -14.96 0.62 15.96
N ARG A 420 -16.27 0.87 15.84
CA ARG A 420 -17.01 0.75 14.57
C ARG A 420 -16.85 -0.63 13.94
N TRP A 421 -16.97 -1.68 14.74
CA TRP A 421 -16.91 -3.07 14.26
C TRP A 421 -18.31 -3.59 13.96
N SER A 422 -18.54 -4.07 12.74
CA SER A 422 -19.81 -4.73 12.37
C SER A 422 -19.89 -6.19 12.85
N SER A 423 -18.81 -6.74 13.41
CA SER A 423 -18.71 -8.14 13.83
C SER A 423 -17.77 -8.29 15.02
N HIS A 424 -17.81 -9.47 15.64
CA HIS A 424 -17.00 -9.95 16.76
C HIS A 424 -15.47 -10.02 16.50
N VAL A 425 -14.96 -9.38 15.44
CA VAL A 425 -13.52 -9.32 15.11
C VAL A 425 -12.70 -8.70 16.24
N TYR A 426 -13.30 -7.85 17.08
CA TYR A 426 -12.62 -7.23 18.22
C TYR A 426 -12.23 -8.23 19.32
N HIS A 427 -12.89 -9.40 19.45
CA HIS A 427 -12.44 -10.44 20.38
C HIS A 427 -11.02 -10.93 20.06
N SER A 428 -10.59 -10.86 18.80
CA SER A 428 -9.19 -11.18 18.44
C SER A 428 -8.18 -10.14 18.96
N TYR A 429 -8.65 -8.96 19.38
CA TYR A 429 -7.83 -7.90 19.96
C TYR A 429 -7.79 -7.97 21.48
N ILE A 430 -8.88 -8.42 22.12
CA ILE A 430 -8.92 -8.65 23.56
C ILE A 430 -8.08 -9.89 23.85
N ARG A 431 -6.91 -9.67 24.45
CA ARG A 431 -6.03 -10.76 24.86
C ARG A 431 -6.39 -11.14 26.29
N THR A 432 -7.02 -12.29 26.47
CA THR A 432 -7.28 -12.84 27.80
C THR A 432 -5.94 -13.11 28.48
N HIS A 433 -5.63 -12.37 29.54
CA HIS A 433 -4.48 -12.63 30.39
C HIS A 433 -4.85 -13.70 31.43
N ALA A 434 -3.84 -14.40 31.96
CA ALA A 434 -4.06 -15.38 33.02
C ALA A 434 -4.78 -14.77 34.24
N ARG A 435 -4.60 -13.47 34.48
CA ARG A 435 -5.30 -12.72 35.51
C ARG A 435 -6.81 -12.62 35.25
N ASP A 436 -7.23 -12.42 34.01
CA ASP A 436 -8.66 -12.37 33.67
C ASP A 436 -9.32 -13.73 33.89
N LEU A 437 -8.59 -14.82 33.56
CA LEU A 437 -9.02 -16.18 33.88
C LEU A 437 -9.07 -16.43 35.39
N PHE A 438 -8.10 -15.91 36.14
CA PHE A 438 -8.08 -15.99 37.60
C PHE A 438 -9.29 -15.27 38.21
N THR A 439 -9.56 -14.01 37.83
CA THR A 439 -10.74 -13.27 38.29
C THR A 439 -12.04 -13.97 37.90
N ALA A 440 -12.10 -14.55 36.70
CA ALA A 440 -13.24 -15.34 36.27
C ALA A 440 -13.42 -16.60 37.13
N HIS A 441 -12.33 -17.30 37.47
CA HIS A 441 -12.37 -18.44 38.38
C HIS A 441 -12.77 -18.03 39.80
N GLU A 442 -12.31 -16.90 40.32
CA GLU A 442 -12.74 -16.34 41.62
C GLU A 442 -14.23 -16.05 41.62
N LEU A 443 -14.74 -15.40 40.56
CA LEU A 443 -16.17 -15.12 40.42
C LEU A 443 -17.00 -16.40 40.35
N LEU A 444 -16.56 -17.41 39.59
CA LEU A 444 -17.22 -18.72 39.53
C LEU A 444 -17.24 -19.42 40.90
N ALA A 445 -16.17 -19.28 41.68
CA ALA A 445 -16.10 -19.84 43.04
C ALA A 445 -16.99 -19.07 44.03
N SER A 446 -17.24 -17.79 43.80
CA SER A 446 -18.02 -16.93 44.71
C SER A 446 -19.55 -17.11 44.65
N VAL A 447 -20.07 -17.95 43.74
CA VAL A 447 -21.51 -18.13 43.50
C VAL A 447 -22.17 -19.19 44.41
N PHE A 448 -21.48 -19.79 45.38
CA PHE A 448 -22.11 -20.69 46.35
C PHE A 448 -21.87 -20.24 47.80
N PRO A 449 -22.93 -19.93 48.58
CA PRO A 449 -22.84 -19.78 50.03
C PRO A 449 -22.57 -21.10 50.75
#